data_AF-A0A7S2Z1Q3-F1
#
_entry.id   AF-A0A7S2Z1Q3-F1
#
_cell.length_a   1.000
_cell.length_b   1.000
_cell.length_c   1.000
_cell.angle_alpha   90.00
_cell.angle_beta   90.00
_cell.angle_gamma   90.00
#
_symmetry.space_group_name_H-M   'P 1'
#
loop_
_entity.id
_entity.type
_entity.pdbx_description
1 polymer ?
#
loop_
_entity_poly.entity_id
_entity_poly.type
_entity_poly.pdbx_seq_one_letter_code
_entity_poly.pdbx_strand_id
1 'polypeptide(L)'
;GDRRQSRGGRRTTTRTRTTKRKRTARIMAAEGAPEASHAPAKEAEAIAKEEEEEEDQVAMTDEACAEKYAKAVAIINGDQSDGDGYDAAIDLLTDVLEFKCEKHGELAIECAPAFYNYGLALFGKARLENDVFGEPVQKAMVEKAIHQLKQEAEKEQGESVEEEDAGAGGSGAAAAEEDEEDLEAEENDMELAWRNLETARLIYSKQGKHEKEIADVYAALAELSMEREDFETSICDFKEAIAILAASKLPGCERILAEYHYKLSLALQLQSKSANANQAQLLQESQEQVRCAVKLLSSLEEEDPSVK
;
A
#
# COMPACT_ATOMS: atom_id res chain seq x y z
N GLY A 1 32.22 46.66 -21.65
CA GLY A 1 31.65 45.32 -21.49
C GLY A 1 31.05 45.25 -20.11
N ASP A 2 29.82 44.82 -19.96
CA ASP A 2 29.54 43.43 -19.59
C ASP A 2 28.04 43.12 -19.76
N ARG A 3 27.75 41.82 -19.84
CA ARG A 3 26.63 41.17 -20.55
C ARG A 3 25.29 41.21 -19.83
N ARG A 4 24.23 41.25 -20.66
CA ARG A 4 22.86 40.82 -20.34
C ARG A 4 22.74 39.29 -20.30
N GLN A 5 21.87 38.83 -19.39
CA GLN A 5 20.92 37.71 -19.46
C GLN A 5 21.38 36.32 -19.98
N SER A 6 21.24 35.30 -19.13
CA SER A 6 20.28 34.20 -19.37
C SER A 6 20.16 33.31 -18.12
N ARG A 7 18.97 33.29 -17.51
CA ARG A 7 18.57 32.32 -16.48
C ARG A 7 17.87 31.17 -17.21
N GLY A 8 18.52 30.01 -17.28
CA GLY A 8 17.90 28.76 -17.73
C GLY A 8 17.11 28.12 -16.59
N GLY A 9 15.78 28.28 -16.60
CA GLY A 9 14.87 27.53 -15.73
C GLY A 9 14.67 26.12 -16.26
N ARG A 10 15.03 25.11 -15.48
CA ARG A 10 14.78 23.69 -15.78
C ARG A 10 13.33 23.40 -15.37
N ARG A 11 12.43 23.25 -16.34
CA ARG A 11 11.06 22.75 -16.11
C ARG A 11 11.13 21.25 -15.90
N THR A 12 10.86 20.79 -14.68
CA THR A 12 10.59 19.38 -14.37
C THR A 12 9.14 19.09 -14.75
N THR A 13 8.93 18.33 -15.81
CA THR A 13 7.61 17.87 -16.28
C THR A 13 7.10 16.75 -15.38
N THR A 14 6.12 17.06 -14.53
CA THR A 14 5.24 16.14 -13.80
C THR A 14 4.24 15.51 -14.77
N ARG A 15 4.70 14.59 -15.61
CA ARG A 15 3.84 13.88 -16.57
C ARG A 15 4.28 12.43 -16.72
N THR A 16 4.02 11.59 -15.72
CA THR A 16 4.17 10.13 -15.84
C THR A 16 3.33 9.31 -14.86
N ARG A 17 2.82 9.87 -13.76
CA ARG A 17 2.25 9.08 -12.65
C ARG A 17 0.81 8.57 -12.90
N THR A 18 -0.03 9.37 -13.56
CA THR A 18 -1.46 9.06 -13.77
C THR A 18 -1.74 8.08 -14.92
N THR A 19 -0.86 8.00 -15.91
CA THR A 19 -1.02 7.13 -17.09
C THR A 19 -0.66 5.67 -16.83
N LYS A 20 0.22 5.41 -15.86
CA LYS A 20 0.64 4.05 -15.51
C LYS A 20 -0.44 3.29 -14.72
N ARG A 21 -1.09 3.97 -13.76
CA ARG A 21 -2.25 3.44 -12.99
C ARG A 21 -3.46 3.07 -13.86
N LYS A 22 -3.68 3.73 -15.01
CA LYS A 22 -4.80 3.42 -15.93
C LYS A 22 -4.61 2.16 -16.77
N ARG A 23 -3.37 1.66 -16.94
CA ARG A 23 -3.10 0.45 -17.73
C ARG A 23 -3.44 -0.84 -16.97
N THR A 24 -3.13 -0.88 -15.68
CA THR A 24 -3.43 -2.03 -14.81
C THR A 24 -4.93 -2.27 -14.63
N ALA A 25 -5.75 -1.21 -14.51
CA ALA A 25 -7.21 -1.32 -14.47
C ALA A 25 -7.82 -1.84 -15.78
N ARG A 26 -7.17 -1.59 -16.93
CA ARG A 26 -7.67 -1.99 -18.25
C ARG A 26 -7.39 -3.45 -18.60
N ILE A 27 -6.35 -4.05 -18.03
CA ILE A 27 -6.05 -5.49 -18.21
C ILE A 27 -7.20 -6.36 -17.65
N MET A 28 -7.97 -5.85 -16.67
CA MET A 28 -9.08 -6.58 -16.05
C MET A 28 -10.41 -6.60 -16.84
N ALA A 29 -10.51 -5.97 -18.02
CA ALA A 29 -11.83 -5.63 -18.60
C ALA A 29 -12.08 -5.98 -20.09
N ALA A 30 -11.37 -6.92 -20.72
CA ALA A 30 -11.56 -7.19 -22.16
C ALA A 30 -11.98 -8.63 -22.51
N GLU A 31 -13.30 -8.86 -22.63
CA GLU A 31 -13.88 -9.89 -23.51
C GLU A 31 -14.62 -9.22 -24.68
N GLY A 32 -14.38 -9.71 -25.91
CA GLY A 32 -15.33 -9.60 -27.03
C GLY A 32 -15.04 -8.54 -28.11
N ALA A 33 -14.31 -8.93 -29.16
CA ALA A 33 -14.35 -8.25 -30.48
C ALA A 33 -15.52 -8.82 -31.32
N PRO A 34 -16.02 -8.09 -32.36
CA PRO A 34 -15.42 -8.31 -33.69
C PRO A 34 -15.43 -7.13 -34.70
N GLU A 35 -14.51 -7.28 -35.66
CA GLU A 35 -14.50 -7.00 -37.11
C GLU A 35 -14.57 -5.58 -37.74
N ALA A 36 -13.76 -5.46 -38.79
CA ALA A 36 -13.25 -4.26 -39.45
C ALA A 36 -13.98 -3.87 -40.75
N SER A 37 -13.83 -2.61 -41.19
CA SER A 37 -13.88 -2.24 -42.61
C SER A 37 -13.15 -0.90 -42.92
N HIS A 38 -12.78 -0.73 -44.19
CA HIS A 38 -11.68 0.01 -44.83
C HIS A 38 -11.59 1.57 -44.83
N ALA A 39 -10.31 2.04 -44.78
CA ALA A 39 -9.59 3.09 -45.57
C ALA A 39 -9.78 4.60 -45.21
N PRO A 40 -8.93 5.58 -45.66
CA PRO A 40 -7.67 5.55 -46.47
C PRO A 40 -6.50 6.47 -45.98
N ALA A 41 -5.26 6.19 -46.46
CA ALA A 41 -4.09 7.05 -46.74
C ALA A 41 -3.58 8.17 -45.79
N LYS A 42 -4.39 8.77 -44.91
CA LYS A 42 -3.93 9.59 -43.77
C LYS A 42 -3.48 8.73 -42.59
N GLU A 43 -3.95 7.48 -42.55
CA GLU A 43 -3.48 6.48 -41.60
C GLU A 43 -2.03 6.09 -41.84
N ALA A 44 -1.51 6.08 -43.07
CA ALA A 44 -0.13 5.69 -43.33
C ALA A 44 0.93 6.68 -42.79
N GLU A 45 0.60 7.97 -42.69
CA GLU A 45 1.48 9.00 -42.12
C GLU A 45 1.32 9.12 -40.61
N ALA A 46 0.16 8.70 -40.08
CA ALA A 46 -0.06 8.51 -38.64
C ALA A 46 0.64 7.23 -38.15
N ILE A 47 0.59 6.14 -38.92
CA ILE A 47 1.30 4.89 -38.69
C ILE A 47 2.81 5.11 -38.76
N ALA A 48 3.33 5.91 -39.70
CA ALA A 48 4.76 6.24 -39.73
C ALA A 48 5.22 7.14 -38.56
N LYS A 49 4.30 7.91 -37.95
CA LYS A 49 4.57 8.68 -36.72
C LYS A 49 4.36 7.87 -35.44
N GLU A 50 3.48 6.89 -35.48
CA GLU A 50 3.31 5.89 -34.42
C GLU A 50 4.46 4.88 -34.42
N GLU A 51 5.04 4.58 -35.60
CA GLU A 51 6.24 3.74 -35.76
C GLU A 51 7.53 4.45 -35.32
N GLU A 52 7.63 5.78 -35.42
CA GLU A 52 8.77 6.55 -34.86
C GLU A 52 8.66 6.81 -33.35
N GLU A 53 7.50 6.63 -32.71
CA GLU A 53 7.35 6.64 -31.23
C GLU A 53 7.48 5.23 -30.60
N GLU A 54 7.58 4.17 -31.41
CA GLU A 54 7.90 2.80 -30.95
C GLU A 54 9.41 2.54 -30.76
N GLU A 55 10.28 3.50 -31.07
CA GLU A 55 11.73 3.38 -30.86
C GLU A 55 12.16 3.93 -29.48
N ASP A 56 11.82 3.19 -28.41
CA ASP A 56 12.67 3.00 -27.21
C ASP A 56 11.98 2.17 -26.09
N GLN A 57 11.01 1.30 -26.44
CA GLN A 57 10.59 0.26 -25.48
C GLN A 57 11.67 -0.82 -25.43
N VAL A 58 12.68 -0.62 -24.59
CA VAL A 58 13.55 -1.71 -24.16
C VAL A 58 12.64 -2.75 -23.51
N ALA A 59 12.35 -3.83 -24.24
CA ALA A 59 11.59 -4.95 -23.71
C ALA A 59 12.20 -5.36 -22.37
N MET A 60 11.40 -5.32 -21.31
CA MET A 60 11.84 -5.65 -19.97
C MET A 60 12.43 -7.08 -19.98
N THR A 61 13.66 -7.23 -19.54
CA THR A 61 14.33 -8.55 -19.50
C THR A 61 14.03 -9.25 -18.18
N ASP A 62 14.22 -10.57 -18.12
CA ASP A 62 14.11 -11.33 -16.86
C ASP A 62 15.06 -10.81 -15.78
N GLU A 63 16.27 -10.38 -16.17
CA GLU A 63 17.26 -9.81 -15.27
C GLU A 63 16.79 -8.45 -14.73
N ALA A 64 16.32 -7.55 -15.61
CA ALA A 64 15.75 -6.27 -15.19
C ALA A 64 14.52 -6.44 -14.29
N CYS A 65 13.68 -7.46 -14.56
CA CYS A 65 12.56 -7.83 -13.68
C CYS A 65 13.02 -8.25 -12.30
N ALA A 66 14.02 -9.12 -12.21
CA ALA A 66 14.59 -9.57 -10.94
C ALA A 66 15.22 -8.41 -10.15
N GLU A 67 15.94 -7.50 -10.82
CA GLU A 67 16.53 -6.32 -10.19
C GLU A 67 15.47 -5.36 -9.62
N LYS A 68 14.43 -5.04 -10.40
CA LYS A 68 13.32 -4.20 -9.92
C LYS A 68 12.60 -4.84 -8.73
N TYR A 69 12.34 -6.14 -8.81
CA TYR A 69 11.72 -6.88 -7.71
C TYR A 69 12.59 -6.85 -6.44
N ALA A 70 13.88 -7.16 -6.55
CA ALA A 70 14.79 -7.14 -5.41
C ALA A 70 14.89 -5.74 -4.77
N LYS A 71 14.93 -4.70 -5.60
CA LYS A 71 14.91 -3.31 -5.12
C LYS A 71 13.62 -2.99 -4.37
N ALA A 72 12.46 -3.39 -4.88
CA ALA A 72 11.18 -3.15 -4.20
C ALA A 72 11.11 -3.86 -2.85
N VAL A 73 11.53 -5.13 -2.79
CA VAL A 73 11.58 -5.92 -1.54
C VAL A 73 12.54 -5.30 -0.52
N ALA A 74 13.68 -4.76 -0.98
CA ALA A 74 14.62 -4.07 -0.11
C ALA A 74 14.05 -2.77 0.48
N ILE A 75 13.24 -2.04 -0.30
CA ILE A 75 12.54 -0.85 0.18
C ILE A 75 11.50 -1.22 1.25
N ILE A 76 10.67 -2.23 0.98
CA ILE A 76 9.60 -2.67 1.89
C ILE A 76 10.17 -3.14 3.25
N ASN A 77 11.31 -3.82 3.25
CA ASN A 77 11.91 -4.40 4.46
C ASN A 77 13.03 -3.55 5.08
N GLY A 78 13.36 -2.40 4.49
CA GLY A 78 14.50 -1.57 4.87
C GLY A 78 14.11 -0.25 5.52
N ASP A 79 15.12 0.59 5.78
CA ASP A 79 14.92 1.91 6.40
C ASP A 79 14.19 2.93 5.51
N GLN A 80 14.01 2.62 4.22
CA GLN A 80 13.31 3.45 3.23
C GLN A 80 11.81 3.15 3.19
N SER A 81 11.24 2.62 4.27
CA SER A 81 9.81 2.30 4.37
C SER A 81 8.97 3.52 4.76
N ASP A 82 9.22 4.67 4.13
CA ASP A 82 8.43 5.91 4.23
C ASP A 82 7.45 6.03 3.05
N GLY A 83 6.62 7.08 3.05
CA GLY A 83 5.57 7.25 2.01
C GLY A 83 6.13 7.24 0.58
N ASP A 84 7.21 8.00 0.35
CA ASP A 84 7.91 8.05 -0.93
C ASP A 84 8.56 6.69 -1.29
N GLY A 85 9.09 5.99 -0.30
CA GLY A 85 9.63 4.65 -0.47
C GLY A 85 8.57 3.64 -0.90
N TYR A 86 7.41 3.61 -0.23
CA TYR A 86 6.32 2.73 -0.63
C TYR A 86 5.79 3.06 -2.03
N ASP A 87 5.65 4.33 -2.38
CA ASP A 87 5.30 4.75 -3.75
C ASP A 87 6.31 4.21 -4.79
N ALA A 88 7.61 4.30 -4.49
CA ALA A 88 8.65 3.76 -5.36
C ALA A 88 8.61 2.22 -5.46
N ALA A 89 8.32 1.52 -4.36
CA ALA A 89 8.16 0.06 -4.34
C ALA A 89 6.94 -0.38 -5.16
N ILE A 90 5.81 0.32 -5.02
CA ILE A 90 4.57 0.12 -5.80
C ILE A 90 4.86 0.29 -7.29
N ASP A 91 5.56 1.36 -7.68
CA ASP A 91 5.90 1.60 -9.09
C ASP A 91 6.80 0.52 -9.70
N LEU A 92 7.77 0.02 -8.92
CA LEU A 92 8.66 -1.08 -9.33
C LEU A 92 7.92 -2.40 -9.44
N LEU A 93 7.06 -2.71 -8.48
CA LEU A 93 6.27 -3.94 -8.45
C LEU A 93 5.18 -3.95 -9.51
N THR A 94 4.65 -2.78 -9.89
CA THR A 94 3.76 -2.64 -11.05
C THR A 94 4.44 -3.13 -12.31
N ASP A 95 5.68 -2.66 -12.60
CA ASP A 95 6.43 -3.12 -13.77
C ASP A 95 6.72 -4.63 -13.72
N VAL A 96 7.03 -5.14 -12.52
CA VAL A 96 7.32 -6.57 -12.31
C VAL A 96 6.08 -7.43 -12.55
N LEU A 97 4.91 -7.01 -12.08
CA LEU A 97 3.65 -7.70 -12.27
C LEU A 97 3.21 -7.68 -13.73
N GLU A 98 3.27 -6.53 -14.41
CA GLU A 98 2.95 -6.43 -15.84
C GLU A 98 3.79 -7.44 -16.65
N PHE A 99 5.11 -7.42 -16.46
CA PHE A 99 6.01 -8.34 -17.16
C PHE A 99 5.74 -9.82 -16.84
N LYS A 100 5.56 -10.17 -15.56
CA LYS A 100 5.36 -11.57 -15.14
C LYS A 100 3.99 -12.10 -15.58
N CYS A 101 2.93 -11.30 -15.47
CA CYS A 101 1.58 -11.68 -15.87
C CYS A 101 1.49 -11.86 -17.39
N GLU A 102 2.14 -10.98 -18.19
CA GLU A 102 2.20 -11.15 -19.66
C GLU A 102 2.96 -12.43 -20.05
N LYS A 103 4.04 -12.76 -19.35
CA LYS A 103 4.89 -13.90 -19.68
C LYS A 103 4.34 -15.25 -19.21
N HIS A 104 3.77 -15.31 -18.01
CA HIS A 104 3.39 -16.56 -17.34
C HIS A 104 1.88 -16.73 -17.16
N GLY A 105 1.12 -15.64 -17.26
CA GLY A 105 -0.29 -15.57 -16.88
C GLY A 105 -0.49 -15.04 -15.45
N GLU A 106 -1.62 -14.40 -15.21
CA GLU A 106 -1.92 -13.71 -13.94
C GLU A 106 -1.92 -14.64 -12.72
N LEU A 107 -2.39 -15.87 -12.87
CA LEU A 107 -2.49 -16.85 -11.78
C LEU A 107 -1.32 -17.84 -11.73
N ALA A 108 -0.20 -17.51 -12.38
CA ALA A 108 1.01 -18.31 -12.35
C ALA A 108 1.77 -18.13 -11.02
N ILE A 109 2.48 -19.18 -10.58
CA ILE A 109 3.22 -19.15 -9.30
C ILE A 109 4.33 -18.11 -9.29
N GLU A 110 4.91 -17.85 -10.46
CA GLU A 110 5.95 -16.86 -10.67
C GLU A 110 5.48 -15.43 -10.34
N CYS A 111 4.17 -15.18 -10.36
CA CYS A 111 3.53 -13.90 -10.04
C CYS A 111 3.20 -13.76 -8.54
N ALA A 112 3.01 -14.87 -7.81
CA ALA A 112 2.57 -14.83 -6.41
C ALA A 112 3.46 -14.01 -5.47
N PRO A 113 4.81 -14.09 -5.55
CA PRO A 113 5.68 -13.25 -4.71
C PRO A 113 5.53 -11.75 -5.02
N ALA A 114 5.28 -11.40 -6.28
CA ALA A 114 5.09 -10.01 -6.67
C ALA A 114 3.74 -9.47 -6.16
N PHE A 115 2.66 -10.26 -6.25
CA PHE A 115 1.37 -9.92 -5.65
C PHE A 115 1.46 -9.72 -4.14
N TYR A 116 2.15 -10.63 -3.44
CA TYR A 116 2.35 -10.53 -2.00
C TYR A 116 3.06 -9.24 -1.60
N ASN A 117 4.23 -8.96 -2.20
CA ASN A 117 5.00 -7.75 -1.87
C ASN A 117 4.30 -6.46 -2.31
N TYR A 118 3.52 -6.49 -3.39
CA TYR A 118 2.72 -5.34 -3.81
C TYR A 118 1.62 -5.04 -2.78
N GLY A 119 0.96 -6.10 -2.27
CA GLY A 119 0.01 -5.98 -1.16
C GLY A 119 0.66 -5.41 0.10
N LEU A 120 1.87 -5.86 0.46
CA LEU A 120 2.61 -5.31 1.60
C LEU A 120 2.97 -3.83 1.42
N ALA A 121 3.40 -3.42 0.23
CA ALA A 121 3.77 -2.03 -0.03
C ALA A 121 2.55 -1.09 0.07
N LEU A 122 1.42 -1.50 -0.51
CA LEU A 122 0.15 -0.76 -0.39
C LEU A 122 -0.33 -0.68 1.05
N PHE A 123 -0.25 -1.79 1.79
CA PHE A 123 -0.63 -1.80 3.20
C PHE A 123 0.27 -0.88 4.03
N GLY A 124 1.58 -0.96 3.84
CA GLY A 124 2.54 -0.09 4.52
C GLY A 124 2.27 1.39 4.26
N LYS A 125 1.96 1.75 3.00
CA LYS A 125 1.56 3.10 2.63
C LYS A 125 0.26 3.53 3.31
N ALA A 126 -0.78 2.72 3.23
CA ALA A 126 -2.08 3.02 3.85
C ALA A 126 -1.96 3.23 5.37
N ARG A 127 -1.06 2.51 6.05
CA ARG A 127 -0.78 2.71 7.49
C ARG A 127 -0.16 4.08 7.78
N LEU A 128 0.75 4.55 6.93
CA LEU A 128 1.35 5.89 7.09
C LEU A 128 0.32 6.99 6.88
N GLU A 129 -0.60 6.81 5.93
CA GLU A 129 -1.67 7.77 5.64
C GLU A 129 -2.73 7.80 6.76
N ASN A 130 -3.03 6.66 7.37
CA ASN A 130 -3.96 6.52 8.49
C ASN A 130 -3.37 6.90 9.85
N ASP A 131 -2.07 7.18 9.95
CA ASP A 131 -1.45 7.58 11.21
C ASP A 131 -1.93 8.98 11.62
N VAL A 132 -2.84 8.98 12.61
CA VAL A 132 -3.46 10.17 13.20
C VAL A 132 -2.42 11.14 13.78
N PHE A 133 -1.18 10.73 14.05
CA PHE A 133 -0.13 11.63 14.53
C PHE A 133 0.89 12.05 13.47
N GLY A 134 0.74 11.57 12.23
CA GLY A 134 1.66 11.79 11.11
C GLY A 134 1.37 13.05 10.30
N GLU A 135 1.43 12.90 8.97
CA GLU A 135 1.20 13.99 8.00
C GLU A 135 -0.10 14.78 8.21
N PRO A 136 -1.25 14.18 8.56
CA PRO A 136 -2.49 14.95 8.76
C PRO A 136 -2.38 15.94 9.93
N VAL A 137 -1.73 15.55 11.03
CA VAL A 137 -1.48 16.45 12.17
C VAL A 137 -0.41 17.48 11.86
N GLN A 138 0.66 17.10 11.16
CA GLN A 138 1.67 18.06 10.72
C GLN A 138 1.07 19.09 9.75
N LYS A 139 0.24 18.66 8.80
CA LYS A 139 -0.49 19.52 7.86
C LYS A 139 -1.45 20.44 8.61
N ALA A 140 -2.23 19.92 9.57
CA ALA A 140 -3.09 20.74 10.42
C ALA A 140 -2.32 21.75 11.27
N MET A 141 -1.14 21.38 11.81
CA MET A 141 -0.27 22.29 12.56
C MET A 141 0.33 23.38 11.67
N VAL A 142 0.78 23.03 10.46
CA VAL A 142 1.32 23.96 9.47
C VAL A 142 0.23 24.91 8.97
N GLU A 143 -0.96 24.40 8.64
CA GLU A 143 -2.11 25.23 8.25
C GLU A 143 -2.50 26.20 9.37
N LYS A 144 -2.52 25.73 10.62
CA LYS A 144 -2.79 26.58 11.79
C LYS A 144 -1.70 27.65 11.99
N ALA A 145 -0.42 27.31 11.80
CA ALA A 145 0.68 28.27 11.89
C ALA A 145 0.62 29.32 10.76
N ILE A 146 0.32 28.91 9.53
CA ILE A 146 0.12 29.82 8.40
C ILE A 146 -1.06 30.76 8.65
N HIS A 147 -2.15 30.25 9.22
CA HIS A 147 -3.32 31.06 9.56
C HIS A 147 -3.01 32.09 10.65
N GLN A 148 -2.25 31.72 11.69
CA GLN A 148 -1.80 32.65 12.74
C GLN A 148 -0.90 33.75 12.18
N LEU A 149 0.06 33.41 11.32
CA LEU A 149 0.96 34.39 10.69
C LEU A 149 0.20 35.37 9.77
N LYS A 150 -0.83 34.90 9.05
CA LYS A 150 -1.69 35.77 8.24
C LYS A 150 -2.50 36.75 9.09
N GLN A 151 -3.05 36.28 10.21
CA GLN A 151 -3.81 37.14 11.14
C GLN A 151 -2.93 38.19 11.84
N GLU A 152 -1.66 37.89 12.09
CA GLU A 152 -0.71 38.86 12.64
C GLU A 152 -0.27 39.90 11.60
N ALA A 153 -0.09 39.48 10.34
CA ALA A 153 0.24 40.40 9.23
C ALA A 153 -0.91 41.37 8.87
N GLU A 154 -2.17 40.94 9.01
CA GLU A 154 -3.34 41.81 8.80
C GLU A 154 -3.55 42.81 9.95
N LYS A 155 -3.05 42.53 11.15
CA LYS A 155 -3.12 43.44 12.30
C LYS A 155 -2.03 44.53 12.29
N GLU A 156 -0.93 44.35 11.57
CA GLU A 156 0.12 45.38 11.43
C GLU A 156 -0.16 46.39 10.30
N GLN A 157 -1.24 46.23 9.53
CA GLN A 157 -1.52 47.07 8.36
C GLN A 157 -2.92 47.74 8.35
N GLY A 158 -3.48 48.02 9.53
CA GLY A 158 -4.77 48.72 9.64
C GLY A 158 -4.92 49.53 10.92
N GLU A 159 -4.45 50.78 10.91
CA GLU A 159 -4.87 51.81 11.87
C GLU A 159 -5.73 52.87 11.15
N SER A 160 -6.86 53.22 11.77
CA SER A 160 -7.80 54.33 11.47
C SER A 160 -8.94 53.97 10.47
N VAL A 161 -10.25 54.20 10.68
CA VAL A 161 -11.09 54.82 11.73
C VAL A 161 -12.53 54.22 11.65
N GLU A 162 -13.23 54.18 12.80
CA GLU A 162 -14.69 54.12 13.09
C GLU A 162 -15.62 54.85 12.07
N GLU A 163 -16.95 54.69 11.96
CA GLU A 163 -18.09 53.99 12.61
C GLU A 163 -19.24 54.03 11.56
N GLU A 164 -20.23 53.12 11.61
CA GLU A 164 -21.67 53.43 11.77
C GLU A 164 -22.60 52.23 11.51
N ASP A 165 -23.70 52.28 12.25
CA ASP A 165 -24.73 51.31 12.58
C ASP A 165 -25.78 51.06 11.46
N ALA A 166 -26.56 50.00 11.70
CA ALA A 166 -27.93 49.72 11.22
C ALA A 166 -28.13 48.75 10.04
N GLY A 167 -28.75 47.60 10.36
CA GLY A 167 -29.95 47.18 9.63
C GLY A 167 -30.01 45.77 9.06
N ALA A 168 -30.75 44.92 9.78
CA ALA A 168 -31.75 43.96 9.28
C ALA A 168 -31.31 42.69 8.51
N GLY A 169 -31.82 41.56 9.01
CA GLY A 169 -31.55 40.22 8.52
C GLY A 169 -32.07 39.91 7.12
N GLY A 170 -31.44 38.92 6.51
CA GLY A 170 -31.83 38.29 5.26
C GLY A 170 -31.05 36.99 5.08
N SER A 171 -31.69 35.87 5.43
CA SER A 171 -31.23 34.51 5.20
C SER A 171 -30.76 34.32 3.75
N GLY A 172 -29.47 34.04 3.57
CA GLY A 172 -28.88 33.67 2.29
C GLY A 172 -28.09 32.38 2.46
N ALA A 173 -28.77 31.25 2.30
CA ALA A 173 -28.15 29.96 2.09
C ALA A 173 -27.28 30.05 0.82
N ALA A 174 -25.97 30.14 0.99
CA ALA A 174 -25.04 29.84 -0.08
C ALA A 174 -24.84 28.32 -0.04
N ALA A 175 -25.60 27.64 -0.90
CA ALA A 175 -25.28 26.30 -1.34
C ALA A 175 -23.82 26.31 -1.82
N ALA A 176 -22.95 25.65 -1.05
CA ALA A 176 -21.74 25.10 -1.63
C ALA A 176 -22.24 24.01 -2.57
N GLU A 177 -22.29 24.34 -3.86
CA GLU A 177 -22.28 23.35 -4.92
C GLU A 177 -21.06 22.47 -4.63
N GLU A 178 -21.33 21.26 -4.12
CA GLU A 178 -20.38 20.16 -4.11
C GLU A 178 -20.03 19.93 -5.58
N ASP A 179 -18.80 20.31 -5.94
CA ASP A 179 -18.19 19.95 -7.22
C ASP A 179 -17.94 18.43 -7.14
N GLU A 180 -19.03 17.69 -7.35
CA GLU A 180 -19.18 16.25 -7.25
C GLU A 180 -18.78 15.60 -8.60
N GLU A 181 -17.63 15.99 -9.16
CA GLU A 181 -17.08 15.41 -10.39
C GLU A 181 -15.54 15.37 -10.35
N ASP A 182 -14.99 14.39 -9.63
CA ASP A 182 -13.90 13.47 -10.08
C ASP A 182 -13.34 12.64 -8.90
N LEU A 183 -14.23 12.11 -8.05
CA LEU A 183 -13.92 11.02 -7.13
C LEU A 183 -14.55 9.74 -7.68
N GLU A 184 -14.08 9.27 -8.85
CA GLU A 184 -13.97 7.82 -9.02
C GLU A 184 -13.16 7.36 -7.82
N ALA A 185 -13.82 6.83 -6.78
CA ALA A 185 -13.19 6.45 -5.53
C ALA A 185 -11.97 5.59 -5.87
N GLU A 186 -10.77 6.19 -5.82
CA GLU A 186 -9.53 5.45 -5.97
C GLU A 186 -9.67 4.29 -5.00
N GLU A 187 -9.63 3.06 -5.52
CA GLU A 187 -9.74 1.85 -4.71
C GLU A 187 -8.77 2.04 -3.54
N ASN A 188 -9.31 2.13 -2.31
CA ASN A 188 -8.54 2.51 -1.14
C ASN A 188 -7.29 1.62 -1.10
N ASP A 189 -6.09 2.20 -0.93
CA ASP A 189 -4.82 1.46 -0.95
C ASP A 189 -4.88 0.23 -0.01
N MET A 190 -5.68 0.32 1.06
CA MET A 190 -6.05 -0.77 1.98
C MET A 190 -6.80 -1.96 1.32
N GLU A 191 -7.83 -1.68 0.52
CA GLU A 191 -8.63 -2.70 -0.18
C GLU A 191 -7.82 -3.33 -1.31
N LEU A 192 -7.06 -2.51 -2.04
CA LEU A 192 -6.16 -3.00 -3.07
C LEU A 192 -5.06 -3.90 -2.45
N ALA A 193 -4.54 -3.55 -1.28
CA ALA A 193 -3.61 -4.40 -0.54
C ALA A 193 -4.22 -5.78 -0.23
N TRP A 194 -5.44 -5.80 0.32
CA TRP A 194 -6.16 -7.04 0.63
C TRP A 194 -6.36 -7.91 -0.61
N ARG A 195 -6.80 -7.33 -1.74
CA ARG A 195 -6.99 -8.07 -3.00
C ARG A 195 -5.69 -8.71 -3.50
N ASN A 196 -4.58 -8.01 -3.41
CA ASN A 196 -3.27 -8.52 -3.85
C ASN A 196 -2.76 -9.63 -2.94
N LEU A 197 -2.90 -9.49 -1.62
CA LEU A 197 -2.59 -10.55 -0.65
C LEU A 197 -3.46 -11.78 -0.89
N GLU A 198 -4.77 -11.61 -1.09
CA GLU A 198 -5.70 -12.70 -1.36
C GLU A 198 -5.40 -13.40 -2.70
N THR A 199 -5.00 -12.64 -3.72
CA THR A 199 -4.53 -13.19 -4.99
C THR A 199 -3.28 -14.05 -4.80
N ALA A 200 -2.30 -13.58 -4.02
CA ALA A 200 -1.12 -14.37 -3.67
C ALA A 200 -1.49 -15.66 -2.93
N ARG A 201 -2.39 -15.58 -1.93
CA ARG A 201 -2.90 -16.74 -1.19
C ARG A 201 -3.52 -17.78 -2.12
N LEU A 202 -4.36 -17.33 -3.05
CA LEU A 202 -5.05 -18.19 -4.00
C LEU A 202 -4.07 -18.90 -4.93
N ILE A 203 -3.03 -18.20 -5.42
CA ILE A 203 -2.02 -18.80 -6.29
C ILE A 203 -1.21 -19.86 -5.53
N TYR A 204 -0.69 -19.54 -4.34
CA TYR A 204 0.08 -20.50 -3.54
C TYR A 204 -0.73 -21.73 -3.16
N SER A 205 -2.01 -21.54 -2.79
CA SER A 205 -2.92 -22.63 -2.40
C SER A 205 -3.18 -23.63 -3.53
N LYS A 206 -3.11 -23.19 -4.79
CA LYS A 206 -3.36 -24.06 -5.96
C LYS A 206 -2.18 -24.96 -6.33
N GLN A 207 -0.95 -24.58 -5.98
CA GLN A 207 0.26 -25.29 -6.46
C GLN A 207 0.86 -26.27 -5.44
N GLY A 208 0.51 -26.16 -4.16
CA GLY A 208 1.00 -27.02 -3.07
C GLY A 208 2.48 -26.80 -2.74
N LYS A 209 2.94 -27.21 -1.54
CA LYS A 209 4.33 -27.03 -1.05
C LYS A 209 4.78 -25.57 -0.87
N HIS A 210 3.83 -24.69 -0.58
CA HIS A 210 4.06 -23.28 -0.29
C HIS A 210 3.55 -22.93 1.11
N GLU A 211 3.66 -23.87 2.06
CA GLU A 211 3.08 -23.74 3.40
C GLU A 211 3.60 -22.49 4.11
N LYS A 212 4.89 -22.17 3.94
CA LYS A 212 5.48 -20.96 4.51
C LYS A 212 4.88 -19.71 3.89
N GLU A 213 4.85 -19.62 2.56
CA GLU A 213 4.35 -18.44 1.85
C GLU A 213 2.85 -18.23 2.11
N ILE A 214 2.06 -19.32 2.20
CA ILE A 214 0.64 -19.24 2.57
C ILE A 214 0.49 -18.69 3.99
N ALA A 215 1.30 -19.15 4.94
CA ALA A 215 1.27 -18.65 6.30
C ALA A 215 1.71 -17.17 6.40
N ASP A 216 2.74 -16.77 5.66
CA ASP A 216 3.19 -15.37 5.55
C ASP A 216 2.07 -14.46 4.99
N VAL A 217 1.27 -14.96 4.03
CA VAL A 217 0.11 -14.24 3.49
C VAL A 217 -1.02 -14.13 4.51
N TYR A 218 -1.35 -15.22 5.23
CA TYR A 218 -2.35 -15.15 6.31
C TYR A 218 -1.93 -14.20 7.44
N ALA A 219 -0.65 -14.20 7.83
CA ALA A 219 -0.15 -13.25 8.82
C ALA A 219 -0.28 -11.79 8.34
N ALA A 220 0.02 -11.50 7.08
CA ALA A 220 -0.18 -10.18 6.50
C ALA A 220 -1.67 -9.76 6.46
N LEU A 221 -2.57 -10.68 6.09
CA LEU A 221 -4.03 -10.45 6.12
C LEU A 221 -4.55 -10.22 7.55
N ALA A 222 -3.97 -10.92 8.53
CA ALA A 222 -4.31 -10.74 9.94
C ALA A 222 -3.88 -9.37 10.46
N GLU A 223 -2.69 -8.88 10.09
CA GLU A 223 -2.23 -7.53 10.42
C GLU A 223 -3.06 -6.45 9.73
N LEU A 224 -3.43 -6.68 8.47
CA LEU A 224 -4.35 -5.84 7.71
C LEU A 224 -5.69 -5.70 8.45
N SER A 225 -6.23 -6.81 8.93
CA SER A 225 -7.49 -6.83 9.69
C SER A 225 -7.36 -6.15 11.06
N MET A 226 -6.22 -6.30 11.74
CA MET A 226 -5.96 -5.56 12.99
C MET A 226 -5.99 -4.05 12.79
N GLU A 227 -5.38 -3.55 11.71
CA GLU A 227 -5.34 -2.11 11.40
C GLU A 227 -6.76 -1.56 11.13
N ARG A 228 -7.65 -2.40 10.58
CA ARG A 228 -9.07 -2.07 10.36
C ARG A 228 -9.97 -2.29 11.57
N GLU A 229 -9.38 -2.65 12.72
CA GLU A 229 -10.08 -3.03 13.95
C GLU A 229 -11.01 -4.26 13.82
N ASP A 230 -10.85 -5.05 12.76
CA ASP A 230 -11.51 -6.35 12.61
C ASP A 230 -10.68 -7.44 13.31
N PHE A 231 -10.74 -7.43 14.64
CA PHE A 231 -9.92 -8.33 15.45
C PHE A 231 -10.39 -9.78 15.37
N GLU A 232 -11.68 -10.04 15.15
CA GLU A 232 -12.19 -11.41 14.96
C GLU A 232 -11.57 -12.08 13.74
N THR A 233 -11.57 -11.40 12.58
CA THR A 233 -10.94 -11.91 11.35
C THR A 233 -9.44 -12.06 11.56
N SER A 234 -8.78 -11.07 12.17
CA SER A 234 -7.35 -11.15 12.50
C SER A 234 -6.99 -12.37 13.35
N ILE A 235 -7.76 -12.66 14.40
CA ILE A 235 -7.56 -13.83 15.26
C ILE A 235 -7.67 -15.13 14.45
N CYS A 236 -8.63 -15.21 13.53
CA CYS A 236 -8.81 -16.39 12.68
C CYS A 236 -7.62 -16.59 11.73
N ASP A 237 -7.18 -15.53 11.06
CA ASP A 237 -6.08 -15.59 10.09
C ASP A 237 -4.74 -15.92 10.76
N PHE A 238 -4.43 -15.34 11.92
CA PHE A 238 -3.22 -15.73 12.68
C PHE A 238 -3.26 -17.19 13.13
N LYS A 239 -4.43 -17.69 13.56
CA LYS A 239 -4.58 -19.11 13.93
C LYS A 239 -4.33 -20.03 12.75
N GLU A 240 -4.81 -19.65 11.56
CA GLU A 240 -4.57 -20.41 10.33
C GLU A 240 -3.09 -20.38 9.95
N ALA A 241 -2.43 -19.22 10.00
CA ALA A 241 -0.99 -19.09 9.74
C ALA A 241 -0.15 -20.00 10.66
N ILE A 242 -0.45 -20.00 11.97
CA ILE A 242 0.21 -20.87 12.97
C ILE A 242 -0.05 -22.34 12.66
N ALA A 243 -1.30 -22.71 12.35
CA ALA A 243 -1.67 -24.09 12.06
C ALA A 243 -0.92 -24.64 10.85
N ILE A 244 -0.80 -23.85 9.78
CA ILE A 244 -0.08 -24.21 8.56
C ILE A 244 1.41 -24.42 8.86
N LEU A 245 2.08 -23.45 9.51
CA LEU A 245 3.50 -23.57 9.83
C LEU A 245 3.78 -24.74 10.77
N ALA A 246 2.98 -24.91 11.82
CA ALA A 246 3.13 -26.01 12.78
C ALA A 246 2.96 -27.39 12.11
N ALA A 247 2.08 -27.50 11.11
CA ALA A 247 1.86 -28.74 10.36
C ALA A 247 2.97 -29.02 9.32
N SER A 248 3.59 -27.97 8.76
CA SER A 248 4.54 -28.05 7.66
C SER A 248 5.86 -28.77 7.99
N LYS A 249 6.23 -28.86 9.28
CA LYS A 249 7.52 -29.41 9.77
C LYS A 249 8.76 -28.78 9.09
N LEU A 250 8.64 -27.55 8.63
CA LEU A 250 9.74 -26.81 8.02
C LEU A 250 10.79 -26.45 9.09
N PRO A 251 12.09 -26.71 8.85
CA PRO A 251 13.14 -26.36 9.80
C PRO A 251 13.37 -24.84 9.85
N GLY A 252 13.68 -24.30 11.03
CA GLY A 252 14.03 -22.89 11.20
C GLY A 252 12.83 -21.93 11.24
N CYS A 253 11.61 -22.46 11.32
CA CYS A 253 10.37 -21.67 11.42
C CYS A 253 10.03 -21.27 12.86
N GLU A 254 10.80 -21.68 13.87
CA GLU A 254 10.50 -21.47 15.29
C GLU A 254 10.39 -19.97 15.63
N ARG A 255 11.27 -19.14 15.05
CA ARG A 255 11.25 -17.68 15.25
C ARG A 255 9.99 -17.05 14.63
N ILE A 256 9.61 -17.47 13.42
CA ILE A 256 8.41 -17.00 12.72
C ILE A 256 7.15 -17.44 13.48
N LEU A 257 7.11 -18.69 13.92
CA LEU A 257 6.01 -19.24 14.70
C LEU A 257 5.84 -18.49 16.04
N ALA A 258 6.95 -18.18 16.72
CA ALA A 258 6.93 -17.37 17.93
C ALA A 258 6.41 -15.96 17.69
N GLU A 259 6.81 -15.33 16.58
CA GLU A 259 6.29 -14.02 16.16
C GLU A 259 4.78 -14.05 15.95
N TYR A 260 4.25 -15.06 15.26
CA TYR A 260 2.81 -15.17 15.02
C TYR A 260 2.02 -15.43 16.29
N HIS A 261 2.53 -16.27 17.20
CA HIS A 261 1.92 -16.44 18.53
C HIS A 261 1.89 -15.12 19.30
N TYR A 262 2.95 -14.33 19.23
CA TYR A 262 2.98 -13.00 19.85
C TYR A 262 1.95 -12.06 19.20
N LYS A 263 1.89 -11.97 17.87
CA LYS A 263 0.92 -11.12 17.15
C LYS A 263 -0.53 -11.56 17.40
N LEU A 264 -0.83 -12.85 17.41
CA LEU A 264 -2.14 -13.39 17.83
C LEU A 264 -2.50 -12.95 19.25
N SER A 265 -1.53 -12.95 20.17
CA SER A 265 -1.76 -12.49 21.54
C SER A 265 -2.14 -11.01 21.62
N LEU A 266 -1.61 -10.17 20.70
CA LEU A 266 -1.99 -8.77 20.59
C LEU A 266 -3.42 -8.63 20.06
N ALA A 267 -3.77 -9.34 19.01
CA ALA A 267 -5.13 -9.35 18.45
C ALA A 267 -6.18 -9.76 19.51
N LEU A 268 -5.90 -10.82 20.28
CA LEU A 268 -6.75 -11.28 21.38
C LEU A 268 -6.91 -10.21 22.49
N GLN A 269 -5.84 -9.50 22.84
CA GLN A 269 -5.90 -8.42 23.83
C GLN A 269 -6.71 -7.23 23.33
N LEU A 270 -6.56 -6.85 22.07
CA LEU A 270 -7.34 -5.77 21.46
C LEU A 270 -8.83 -6.12 21.43
N GLN A 271 -9.17 -7.33 20.98
CA GLN A 271 -10.55 -7.81 21.00
C GLN A 271 -11.15 -7.89 22.41
N SER A 272 -10.34 -8.21 23.42
CA SER A 272 -10.82 -8.26 24.80
C SER A 272 -11.31 -6.91 25.32
N LYS A 273 -10.87 -5.79 24.73
CA LYS A 273 -11.28 -4.44 25.14
C LYS A 273 -12.69 -4.08 24.65
N SER A 274 -13.11 -4.63 23.52
CA SER A 274 -14.47 -4.43 22.96
C SER A 274 -15.45 -5.51 23.45
N ALA A 275 -14.96 -6.73 23.76
CA ALA A 275 -15.80 -7.88 24.10
C ALA A 275 -16.06 -8.08 25.61
N ASN A 276 -17.14 -7.50 26.14
CA ASN A 276 -17.49 -7.61 27.57
C ASN A 276 -17.82 -9.04 28.04
N ALA A 277 -18.46 -9.87 27.21
CA ALA A 277 -18.95 -11.19 27.64
C ALA A 277 -17.85 -12.26 27.74
N ASN A 278 -16.83 -12.16 26.87
CA ASN A 278 -15.77 -13.18 26.73
C ASN A 278 -14.37 -12.63 27.10
N GLN A 279 -14.29 -11.46 27.72
CA GLN A 279 -13.03 -10.78 28.03
C GLN A 279 -12.04 -11.68 28.77
N ALA A 280 -12.47 -12.35 29.84
CA ALA A 280 -11.60 -13.21 30.65
C ALA A 280 -11.04 -14.40 29.84
N GLN A 281 -11.86 -14.98 28.95
CA GLN A 281 -11.44 -16.07 28.09
C GLN A 281 -10.40 -15.62 27.06
N LEU A 282 -10.63 -14.47 26.40
CA LEU A 282 -9.71 -13.90 25.42
C LEU A 282 -8.36 -13.55 26.05
N LEU A 283 -8.36 -12.99 27.26
CA LEU A 283 -7.13 -12.69 28.01
C LEU A 283 -6.38 -13.96 28.43
N GLN A 284 -7.10 -15.01 28.83
CA GLN A 284 -6.47 -16.30 29.14
C GLN A 284 -5.81 -16.90 27.89
N GLU A 285 -6.54 -16.93 26.77
CA GLU A 285 -6.01 -17.43 25.50
C GLU A 285 -4.78 -16.60 25.06
N SER A 286 -4.83 -15.28 25.20
CA SER A 286 -3.67 -14.41 24.93
C SER A 286 -2.44 -14.79 25.75
N GLN A 287 -2.59 -15.07 27.05
CA GLN A 287 -1.47 -15.48 27.89
C GLN A 287 -0.89 -16.82 27.47
N GLU A 288 -1.73 -17.75 27.03
CA GLU A 288 -1.30 -19.04 26.48
C GLU A 288 -0.47 -18.84 25.21
N GLN A 289 -0.89 -17.95 24.31
CA GLN A 289 -0.12 -17.65 23.09
C GLN A 289 1.25 -17.01 23.41
N VAL A 290 1.33 -16.08 24.36
CA VAL A 290 2.62 -15.52 24.81
C VAL A 290 3.53 -16.62 25.38
N ARG A 291 2.99 -17.54 26.17
CA ARG A 291 3.78 -18.68 26.69
C ARG A 291 4.28 -19.59 25.58
N CYS A 292 3.48 -19.84 24.55
CA CYS A 292 3.93 -20.59 23.37
C CYS A 292 5.09 -19.89 22.66
N ALA A 293 4.99 -18.57 22.43
CA ALA A 293 6.06 -17.78 21.82
C ALA A 293 7.37 -17.84 22.64
N VAL A 294 7.29 -17.62 23.96
CA VAL A 294 8.46 -17.70 24.86
C VAL A 294 9.08 -19.10 24.81
N LYS A 295 8.28 -20.16 24.87
CA LYS A 295 8.77 -21.53 24.82
C LYS A 295 9.54 -21.84 23.54
N LEU A 296 9.02 -21.40 22.38
CA LEU A 296 9.67 -21.57 21.08
C LEU A 296 11.02 -20.84 21.02
N LEU A 297 11.08 -19.61 21.54
CA LEU A 297 12.33 -18.84 21.57
C LEU A 297 13.36 -19.43 22.54
N SER A 298 12.93 -19.85 23.74
CA SER A 298 13.82 -20.49 24.71
C SER A 298 14.42 -21.81 24.20
N SER A 299 13.67 -22.60 23.42
CA SER A 299 14.25 -23.80 22.80
C SER A 299 15.37 -23.50 21.81
N LEU A 300 15.37 -22.32 21.16
CA LEU A 300 16.46 -21.92 20.27
C LEU A 300 17.72 -21.50 21.04
N GLU A 301 17.58 -20.91 22.23
CA GLU A 301 18.71 -20.51 23.07
C GLU A 301 19.47 -21.72 23.63
N GLU A 302 18.76 -22.81 23.96
CA GLU A 302 19.35 -24.03 24.50
C GLU A 302 20.14 -24.84 23.45
N GLU A 303 19.81 -24.68 22.16
CA GLU A 303 20.47 -25.38 21.06
C GLU A 303 21.74 -24.67 20.54
N ASP A 304 22.04 -23.46 21.00
CA ASP A 304 23.24 -22.72 20.57
C ASP A 304 24.47 -23.12 21.40
N PRO A 305 25.43 -23.92 20.86
CA PRO A 305 26.58 -24.41 21.61
C PRO A 305 27.59 -23.31 21.97
N SER A 306 27.38 -22.08 21.50
CA SER A 306 28.21 -20.92 21.81
C SER A 306 27.90 -20.26 23.16
N VAL A 307 26.82 -20.68 23.83
CA VAL A 307 26.33 -20.11 25.11
C VAL A 307 26.82 -20.89 26.34
N LYS A 308 27.65 -21.94 26.17
CA LYS A 308 28.26 -22.72 27.27
C LYS A 308 29.77 -22.53 27.40
#